data_AF-A0A098R409-F1
#
_entry.id   AF-A0A098R409-F1
#
_cell.length_a   1.000
_cell.length_b   1.000
_cell.length_c   1.000
_cell.angle_alpha   90.00
_cell.angle_beta   90.00
_cell.angle_gamma   90.00
#
_symmetry.space_group_name_H-M   'P 1'
#
loop_
_entity.id
_entity.type
_entity.pdbx_description
1 polymer ?
#
loop_
_entity_poly.entity_id
_entity_poly.type
_entity_poly.pdbx_seq_one_letter_code
_entity_poly.pdbx_strand_id
1 'polypeptide(L)'
;MFALKSLRNSILIGCFFNLILALTHWAGIINSYMLINTNYILSSLIILLVLINAITLTHHPEINLSQRQQVWLLNFAALLIAFLTEWL
;
A
#
# COMPACT_ATOMS: atom_id res chain seq x y z
N MET A 1 16.29 -1.22 11.81
CA MET A 1 16.02 -2.19 10.71
C MET A 1 14.71 -2.96 10.87
N PHE A 2 14.41 -3.54 12.04
CA PHE A 2 13.17 -4.32 12.26
C PHE A 2 11.88 -3.50 11.99
N ALA A 3 11.83 -2.25 12.46
CA ALA A 3 10.69 -1.35 12.21
C ALA A 3 10.44 -1.09 10.72
N LEU A 4 11.49 -0.86 9.91
CA LEU A 4 11.36 -0.68 8.46
C LEU A 4 10.86 -1.96 7.76
N LYS A 5 11.31 -3.13 8.22
CA LYS A 5 10.85 -4.41 7.67
C LYS A 5 9.37 -4.64 8.00
N SER A 6 8.97 -4.35 9.25
CA SER A 6 7.58 -4.43 9.69
C SER A 6 6.69 -3.49 8.87
N LEU A 7 7.12 -2.24 8.68
CA LEU A 7 6.37 -1.25 7.92
C LEU A 7 6.16 -1.66 6.45
N ARG A 8 7.19 -2.20 5.79
CA ARG A 8 7.08 -2.73 4.42
C ARG A 8 6.13 -3.94 4.35
N ASN A 9 6.16 -4.82 5.35
CA ASN A 9 5.22 -5.94 5.42
C ASN A 9 3.78 -5.44 5.57
N SER A 10 3.54 -4.42 6.39
CA SER A 10 2.21 -3.82 6.53
C SER A 10 1.71 -3.22 5.21
N ILE A 11 2.57 -2.57 4.42
CA ILE A 11 2.23 -2.08 3.08
C ILE A 11 1.82 -3.23 2.17
N LEU A 12 2.60 -4.32 2.12
CA LEU A 12 2.31 -5.49 1.30
C LEU A 12 0.99 -6.15 1.68
N ILE A 13 0.74 -6.33 2.98
CA ILE A 13 -0.50 -6.89 3.49
C ILE A 13 -1.69 -5.99 3.13
N GLY A 14 -1.56 -4.67 3.31
CA GLY A 14 -2.58 -3.70 2.91
C GLY A 14 -2.91 -3.80 1.42
N CYS A 15 -1.88 -3.80 0.56
CA CYS A 15 -2.06 -3.92 -0.89
C CYS A 15 -2.77 -5.23 -1.28
N PHE A 16 -2.44 -6.34 -0.62
CA PHE A 16 -3.06 -7.63 -0.87
C PHE A 16 -4.56 -7.62 -0.53
N PHE A 17 -4.94 -7.09 0.63
CA PHE A 17 -6.35 -6.94 0.99
C PHE A 17 -7.09 -5.99 0.06
N ASN A 18 -6.45 -4.89 -0.34
CA ASN A 18 -7.04 -3.91 -1.22
C ASN A 18 -7.33 -4.50 -2.62
N LEU A 19 -6.40 -5.30 -3.16
CA LEU A 19 -6.62 -6.07 -4.39
C LEU A 19 -7.76 -7.09 -4.25
N ILE A 20 -7.85 -7.81 -3.13
CA ILE A 20 -8.96 -8.76 -2.92
C ILE A 20 -10.29 -8.03 -2.95
N LEU A 21 -10.42 -6.91 -2.23
CA LEU A 21 -11.65 -6.13 -2.19
C LEU A 21 -12.03 -5.63 -3.59
N ALA A 22 -11.08 -5.08 -4.33
CA ALA A 22 -11.28 -4.64 -5.71
C ALA A 22 -11.73 -5.78 -6.63
N LEU A 23 -11.07 -6.94 -6.56
CA LEU A 23 -11.44 -8.10 -7.36
C LEU A 23 -12.83 -8.63 -7.02
N THR A 24 -13.20 -8.68 -5.74
CA THR A 24 -14.55 -9.10 -5.32
C THR A 24 -15.63 -8.13 -5.78
N HIS A 25 -15.33 -6.84 -5.82
CA HIS A 25 -16.23 -5.81 -6.31
C HIS A 25 -16.38 -5.89 -7.83
N TRP A 26 -15.27 -5.96 -8.58
CA TRP A 26 -15.28 -6.07 -10.04
C TRP A 26 -15.88 -7.39 -10.54
N ALA A 27 -15.77 -8.48 -9.78
CA ALA A 27 -16.43 -9.74 -10.07
C ALA A 27 -17.95 -9.71 -9.77
N GLY A 28 -18.47 -8.62 -9.20
CA GLY A 28 -19.90 -8.48 -8.85
C GLY A 28 -20.33 -9.35 -7.67
N ILE A 29 -19.39 -9.91 -6.91
CA ILE A 29 -19.67 -10.82 -5.77
C ILE A 29 -20.20 -10.00 -4.59
N ILE A 30 -19.65 -8.81 -4.36
CA ILE A 30 -20.04 -7.93 -3.25
C ILE A 30 -20.14 -6.49 -3.77
N ASN A 31 -21.34 -5.92 -3.69
CA ASN A 31 -21.59 -4.52 -4.01
C ASN A 31 -22.33 -3.87 -2.83
N SER A 32 -21.59 -3.55 -1.76
CA SER A 32 -22.13 -2.89 -0.58
C SER A 32 -21.39 -1.58 -0.32
N TYR A 33 -22.14 -0.53 0.04
CA TYR A 33 -21.56 0.78 0.37
C TYR A 33 -20.51 0.70 1.49
N MET A 34 -20.67 -0.26 2.41
CA MET A 34 -19.69 -0.55 3.47
C MET A 34 -18.36 -1.06 2.90
N LEU A 35 -18.39 -1.90 1.86
CA LEU A 35 -17.18 -2.39 1.18
C LEU A 35 -16.46 -1.25 0.46
N ILE A 36 -17.21 -0.38 -0.24
CA ILE A 36 -16.68 0.81 -0.92
C ILE A 36 -15.93 1.69 0.10
N ASN A 37 -16.57 2.00 1.22
CA ASN A 37 -15.97 2.84 2.26
C ASN A 37 -14.74 2.17 2.91
N THR A 38 -14.79 0.85 3.13
CA THR A 38 -13.65 0.08 3.68
C THR A 38 -12.45 0.12 2.74
N ASN A 39 -12.69 0.03 1.43
CA ASN A 39 -11.65 0.09 0.42
C ASN A 39 -11.00 1.49 0.36
N TYR A 40 -11.78 2.57 0.45
CA TYR A 40 -11.25 3.94 0.55
C TYR A 40 -10.39 4.14 1.80
N ILE A 41 -10.84 3.65 2.96
CA ILE A 41 -10.06 3.72 4.21
C ILE A 41 -8.75 2.95 4.04
N LEU A 42 -8.80 1.77 3.43
CA LEU A 42 -7.62 0.93 3.22
C LEU A 42 -6.63 1.58 2.24
N SER A 43 -7.09 2.14 1.11
CA SER A 43 -6.25 2.89 0.16
C SER A 43 -5.58 4.09 0.85
N SER A 44 -6.34 4.87 1.61
CA SER A 44 -5.81 5.99 2.40
C SER A 44 -4.72 5.55 3.39
N LEU A 45 -4.92 4.41 4.06
CA LEU A 45 -3.96 3.85 5.01
C LEU A 45 -2.68 3.38 4.30
N ILE A 46 -2.79 2.75 3.13
CA ILE A 46 -1.63 2.35 2.32
C ILE A 46 -0.82 3.59 1.90
N ILE A 47 -1.48 4.64 1.41
CA ILE A 47 -0.82 5.90 1.03
C ILE A 47 -0.07 6.50 2.21
N LEU A 48 -0.70 6.54 3.39
CA LEU A 48 -0.06 7.03 4.62
C LEU A 48 1.17 6.18 5.00
N LEU A 49 1.07 4.86 4.94
CA LEU A 49 2.22 3.97 5.23
C LEU A 49 3.35 4.16 4.22
N VAL A 50 3.04 4.37 2.94
CA VAL A 50 4.04 4.66 1.90
C VAL A 50 4.76 5.99 2.19
N LEU A 51 4.02 7.03 2.59
CA LEU A 51 4.61 8.31 2.99
C LEU A 51 5.55 8.15 4.19
N ILE A 52 5.12 7.41 5.22
CA ILE A 52 5.97 7.10 6.38
C ILE A 52 7.21 6.30 5.95
N ASN A 53 7.08 5.34 5.02
CA ASN A 53 8.21 4.58 4.50
C ASN A 53 9.20 5.48 3.75
N ALA A 54 8.70 6.41 2.95
CA ALA A 54 9.54 7.37 2.22
C ALA A 54 10.30 8.28 3.18
N ILE A 55 9.63 8.85 4.18
CA ILE A 55 10.26 9.70 5.21
C ILE A 55 11.33 8.92 5.97
N THR A 56 10.99 7.73 6.48
CA THR A 56 11.96 6.89 7.20
C THR A 56 13.16 6.49 6.33
N LEU A 57 12.96 6.25 5.03
CA LEU A 57 14.05 5.96 4.10
C LEU A 57 15.01 7.15 3.94
N THR A 58 14.50 8.38 3.91
CA THR A 58 15.34 9.59 3.83
C THR A 58 16.22 9.78 5.08
N HIS A 59 15.73 9.41 6.26
CA HIS A 59 16.47 9.49 7.52
C HIS A 59 17.51 8.37 7.73
N HIS A 60 17.61 7.39 6.82
CA HIS A 60 18.59 6.31 6.90
C HIS A 60 19.55 6.33 5.69
N PRO A 61 20.55 7.24 5.65
CA PRO A 61 21.56 7.34 4.58
C PRO A 61 22.38 6.07 4.39
N GLU A 62 22.48 5.25 5.44
CA GLU A 62 23.30 4.03 5.50
C GLU A 62 22.73 2.87 4.68
N ILE A 63 21.51 2.98 4.17
CA ILE A 63 20.90 1.94 3.33
C ILE A 63 21.50 1.98 1.93
N ASN A 64 22.05 0.85 1.50
CA ASN A 64 22.61 0.66 0.16
C ASN A 64 21.66 1.09 -0.96
N LEU A 65 22.23 1.61 -2.04
CA LEU A 65 21.49 2.19 -3.16
C LEU A 65 20.54 1.18 -3.84
N SER A 66 20.96 -0.08 -3.99
CA SER A 66 20.12 -1.16 -4.53
C SER A 66 18.89 -1.46 -3.65
N GLN A 67 19.06 -1.45 -2.33
CA GLN A 67 17.97 -1.64 -1.38
C GLN A 67 17.02 -0.44 -1.38
N ARG A 68 17.54 0.79 -1.51
CA ARG A 68 16.70 1.99 -1.68
C ARG A 68 15.84 1.91 -2.93
N GLN A 69 16.40 1.50 -4.07
CA GLN A 69 15.65 1.34 -5.32
C GLN A 69 14.52 0.32 -5.18
N GLN A 70 14.77 -0.83 -4.54
CA GLN A 70 13.72 -1.83 -4.27
C GLN A 70 12.58 -1.26 -3.42
N VAL A 71 12.90 -0.44 -2.40
CA VAL A 71 11.89 0.19 -1.54
C VAL A 71 11.09 1.24 -2.29
N TRP A 72 11.74 2.03 -3.14
CA TRP A 72 11.07 2.96 -4.03
C TRP A 72 10.09 2.26 -4.97
N LEU A 73 10.51 1.13 -5.55
CA LEU A 73 9.66 0.33 -6.42
C LEU A 73 8.46 -0.25 -5.68
N LEU A 74 8.65 -0.73 -4.44
CA LEU A 74 7.55 -1.19 -3.58
C LEU A 74 6.57 -0.06 -3.25
N ASN A 75 7.08 1.12 -2.88
CA ASN A 75 6.25 2.30 -2.60
C ASN A 75 5.45 2.73 -3.84
N PHE A 76 6.09 2.76 -5.01
CA PHE A 76 5.42 3.10 -6.27
C PHE A 76 4.32 2.09 -6.62
N ALA A 77 4.61 0.79 -6.52
CA ALA A 77 3.62 -0.25 -6.76
C ALA A 77 2.44 -0.16 -5.78
N ALA A 78 2.70 0.12 -4.50
CA ALA A 78 1.66 0.27 -3.50
C ALA A 78 0.73 1.45 -3.78
N LEU A 79 1.29 2.60 -4.20
CA LEU A 79 0.48 3.75 -4.64
C LEU A 79 -0.35 3.40 -5.87
N LEU A 80 0.26 2.76 -6.87
CA LEU A 80 -0.44 2.36 -8.08
C LEU A 80 -1.61 1.43 -7.77
N ILE A 81 -1.42 0.46 -6.87
CA ILE A 81 -2.49 -0.41 -6.40
C ILE A 81 -3.58 0.41 -5.72
N ALA A 82 -3.24 1.23 -4.72
CA ALA A 82 -4.21 2.02 -3.95
C ALA A 82 -5.08 2.94 -4.84
N PHE A 83 -4.50 3.53 -5.90
CA PHE A 83 -5.25 4.36 -6.85
C PHE A 83 -6.05 3.53 -7.86
N LEU A 84 -5.50 2.42 -8.36
CA LEU A 84 -6.19 1.56 -9.33
C LEU A 84 -7.43 0.91 -8.73
N THR A 85 -7.37 0.61 -7.44
CA THR A 85 -8.45 -0.05 -6.71
C THR A 85 -9.46 0.92 -6.12
N GLU A 86 -9.28 2.23 -6.22
CA GLU A 86 -10.34 3.19 -5.87
C GLU A 86 -11.47 3.13 -6.91
N TRP A 87 -12.71 3.13 -6.42
CA TRP A 87 -13.91 3.01 -7.27
C TRP A 87 -14.62 4.36 -7.29
N LEU A 88 -14.64 5.02 -8.45
CA LEU A 88 -15.46 6.21 -8.72
C LEU A 88 -16.94 5.82 -8.92
#